data_AF-A0A6I9ZEW8-F1
#
_entry.id   AF-A0A6I9ZEW8-F1
#
_cell.length_a   1.000
_cell.length_b   1.000
_cell.length_c   1.000
_cell.angle_alpha   90.00
_cell.angle_beta   90.00
_cell.angle_gamma   90.00
#
_symmetry.space_group_name_H-M   'P 1'
#
loop_
_entity.id
_entity.type
_entity.pdbx_description
1 polymer ?
#
loop_
_entity_poly.entity_id
_entity_poly.type
_entity_poly.pdbx_seq_one_letter_code
_entity_poly.pdbx_strand_id
1 'polypeptide(L)'
;MDPYDTPESTPRHGASSRLKDYFIGATPLRKRLEAVRKQASFVPTPPRRKIPQCSQLQEDNDPQKFAFLLHKQWTLYSLTPLYKFSYTNLKEYSRLLSAFIAAEKQKGLAVEVGEDFNIKVTFSTLLGMKGTQRDPEAFLVQILSKSQLPSENRGQKVLWTGWFCCVFGDSLLETVPEDFTCVPLFLANGAETNTAIVGTWFQETFDCHFSSLAINAFNLSWMAAMWTACKMDQYMATTEFLWSVPCSPQSLDISYAIHPEDAKALWDSVHKTPGEVTQEEVDLFMDCLYSHFHRHFKIHLSATRLVRVSTSVASAHTDGKIKILCHKYLIGILAYLTELAIFQID
;
A
#
# COMPACT_ATOMS: atom_id res chain seq x y z
N MET A 1 -83.23 9.21 -13.25
CA MET A 1 -82.21 9.98 -13.98
C MET A 1 -80.90 9.67 -13.31
N ASP A 2 -80.07 8.86 -13.95
CA ASP A 2 -78.66 8.65 -13.58
C ASP A 2 -77.80 9.76 -14.24
N PRO A 3 -76.56 10.10 -13.79
CA PRO A 3 -75.59 9.10 -13.31
C PRO A 3 -74.60 9.47 -12.16
N TYR A 4 -74.13 8.39 -11.53
CA TYR A 4 -72.79 8.05 -11.02
C TYR A 4 -71.69 9.13 -10.95
N ASP A 5 -71.11 9.25 -9.74
CA ASP A 5 -69.73 9.72 -9.49
C ASP A 5 -68.96 8.73 -8.60
N THR A 6 -67.66 8.65 -8.85
CA THR A 6 -66.66 7.68 -8.33
C THR A 6 -66.04 8.13 -6.98
N PRO A 7 -65.39 7.23 -6.18
CA PRO A 7 -64.80 7.59 -4.90
C PRO A 7 -63.26 7.71 -4.96
N GLU A 8 -62.68 8.74 -4.32
CA GLU A 8 -61.24 8.83 -4.07
C GLU A 8 -60.87 9.01 -2.58
N SER A 9 -60.07 8.03 -2.16
CA SER A 9 -59.11 7.88 -1.05
C SER A 9 -58.78 9.03 -0.09
N THR A 10 -58.73 8.65 1.20
CA THR A 10 -58.07 9.36 2.32
C THR A 10 -56.54 9.21 2.30
N PRO A 11 -55.82 10.11 3.00
CA PRO A 11 -54.83 9.60 3.96
C PRO A 11 -54.82 10.34 5.31
N ARG A 12 -54.69 9.54 6.38
CA ARG A 12 -54.37 9.96 7.75
C ARG A 12 -52.83 10.09 7.88
N HIS A 13 -52.33 11.24 8.30
CA HIS A 13 -50.94 11.38 8.77
C HIS A 13 -50.89 11.33 10.29
N GLY A 14 -50.34 10.23 10.82
CA GLY A 14 -49.89 10.08 12.19
C GLY A 14 -48.47 10.62 12.38
N ALA A 15 -48.20 11.07 13.61
CA ALA A 15 -46.97 11.70 14.06
C ALA A 15 -45.74 10.78 14.00
N SER A 16 -44.55 11.38 13.78
CA SER A 16 -43.28 10.79 14.20
C SER A 16 -42.30 11.87 14.67
N SER A 17 -41.60 11.49 15.74
CA SER A 17 -40.76 12.27 16.64
C SER A 17 -39.50 12.84 16.00
N ARG A 18 -39.20 14.12 16.26
CA ARG A 18 -37.91 14.75 15.98
C ARG A 18 -36.87 14.30 17.00
N LEU A 19 -36.01 13.35 16.61
CA LEU A 19 -34.72 13.12 17.24
C LEU A 19 -33.80 14.30 16.86
N LYS A 20 -33.25 14.97 17.87
CA LYS A 20 -32.25 16.03 17.72
C LYS A 20 -30.91 15.37 17.42
N ASP A 21 -30.44 15.51 16.19
CA ASP A 21 -29.07 15.19 15.81
C ASP A 21 -28.11 16.18 16.49
N TYR A 22 -27.32 15.68 17.43
CA TYR A 22 -26.10 16.33 17.88
C TYR A 22 -25.07 16.19 16.75
N PHE A 23 -24.94 17.24 15.93
CA PHE A 23 -23.81 17.40 15.03
C PHE A 23 -22.53 17.55 15.87
N ILE A 24 -21.79 16.46 16.03
CA ILE A 24 -20.41 16.49 16.50
C ILE A 24 -19.60 17.23 15.42
N GLY A 25 -19.16 18.45 15.73
CA GLY A 25 -18.31 19.23 14.84
C GLY A 25 -17.03 18.48 14.50
N ALA A 26 -16.60 18.55 13.23
CA ALA A 26 -15.36 17.93 12.77
C ALA A 26 -14.15 18.38 13.62
N THR A 27 -13.30 17.42 14.01
CA THR A 27 -12.06 17.67 14.74
C THR A 27 -11.12 18.56 13.92
N PRO A 28 -10.21 19.33 14.56
CA PRO A 28 -9.26 20.19 13.85
C PRO A 28 -8.40 19.44 12.82
N LEU A 29 -8.04 18.18 13.13
CA LEU A 29 -7.37 17.26 12.21
C LEU A 29 -8.22 16.95 10.98
N ARG A 30 -9.49 16.55 11.19
CA ARG A 30 -10.42 16.29 10.10
C ARG A 30 -10.65 17.51 9.22
N LYS A 31 -10.78 18.71 9.79
CA LYS A 31 -10.89 19.96 9.01
C LYS A 31 -9.63 20.31 8.22
N ARG A 32 -8.45 19.93 8.71
CA ARG A 32 -7.15 20.14 8.03
C ARG A 32 -6.89 19.09 6.96
N LEU A 33 -7.21 17.82 7.21
CA LEU A 33 -7.28 16.75 6.19
C LEU A 33 -8.31 17.11 5.11
N GLU A 34 -9.47 17.64 5.49
CA GLU A 34 -10.47 18.18 4.56
C GLU A 34 -9.96 19.43 3.83
N ALA A 35 -9.04 20.22 4.38
CA ALA A 35 -8.42 21.36 3.71
C ALA A 35 -7.35 20.91 2.70
N VAL A 36 -6.50 19.95 3.06
CA VAL A 36 -5.59 19.24 2.13
C VAL A 36 -6.43 18.59 1.03
N ARG A 37 -7.55 17.94 1.37
CA ARG A 37 -8.51 17.43 0.39
C ARG A 37 -9.18 18.51 -0.42
N LYS A 38 -9.60 19.66 0.10
CA LYS A 38 -10.18 20.73 -0.75
C LYS A 38 -9.14 21.33 -1.68
N GLN A 39 -7.88 21.29 -1.24
CA GLN A 39 -6.73 21.62 -2.05
C GLN A 39 -6.34 20.47 -3.00
N ALA A 40 -6.75 19.21 -2.74
CA ALA A 40 -6.45 18.02 -3.54
C ALA A 40 -7.63 17.41 -4.33
N SER A 41 -8.87 17.78 -4.05
CA SER A 41 -10.12 17.27 -4.65
C SER A 41 -10.32 17.83 -6.05
N PHE A 42 -9.46 18.77 -6.43
CA PHE A 42 -9.26 19.29 -7.77
C PHE A 42 -7.78 19.31 -8.18
N VAL A 43 -6.88 18.64 -7.43
CA VAL A 43 -5.51 18.43 -7.90
C VAL A 43 -5.51 17.15 -8.71
N PRO A 44 -5.33 17.22 -10.05
CA PRO A 44 -5.00 16.02 -10.80
C PRO A 44 -3.76 15.41 -10.16
N THR A 45 -3.72 14.08 -10.04
CA THR A 45 -2.46 13.36 -9.79
C THR A 45 -1.35 14.06 -10.54
N PRO A 46 -0.23 14.40 -9.88
CA PRO A 46 0.72 15.36 -10.42
C PRO A 46 1.05 14.98 -11.86
N PRO A 47 0.91 15.91 -12.83
CA PRO A 47 1.07 15.59 -14.25
C PRO A 47 2.49 15.12 -14.58
N ARG A 48 3.40 15.21 -13.60
CA ARG A 48 4.79 14.79 -13.66
C ARG A 48 5.19 14.13 -12.36
N ARG A 49 5.94 13.04 -12.46
CA ARG A 49 6.57 12.38 -11.32
C ARG A 49 8.05 12.20 -11.59
N LYS A 50 8.87 12.35 -10.55
CA LYS A 50 10.29 12.03 -10.67
C LYS A 50 10.45 10.52 -10.85
N ILE A 51 11.32 10.11 -11.76
CA ILE A 51 11.73 8.70 -11.86
C ILE A 51 12.31 8.29 -10.51
N PRO A 52 12.03 7.08 -9.99
CA PRO A 52 12.73 6.53 -8.83
C PRO A 52 14.24 6.69 -9.00
N GLN A 53 14.83 7.65 -8.30
CA GLN A 53 16.28 7.86 -8.32
C GLN A 53 16.91 6.96 -7.26
N CYS A 54 18.11 6.44 -7.55
CA CYS A 54 19.03 6.00 -6.52
C CYS A 54 19.37 7.26 -5.71
N SER A 55 18.85 7.40 -4.49
CA SER A 55 19.08 8.63 -3.73
C SER A 55 20.58 8.72 -3.40
N GLN A 56 21.15 9.93 -3.40
CA GLN A 56 22.55 10.11 -2.95
C GLN A 56 22.74 9.70 -1.48
N LEU A 57 21.67 9.64 -0.69
CA LEU A 57 21.63 9.05 0.65
C LEU A 57 21.74 7.52 0.67
N GLN A 58 21.60 6.86 -0.48
CA GLN A 58 21.64 5.41 -0.64
C GLN A 58 23.03 4.87 -0.98
N GLU A 59 23.96 5.72 -1.44
CA GLU A 59 25.31 5.29 -1.84
C GLU A 59 26.13 4.70 -0.69
N ASP A 60 25.76 4.96 0.58
CA ASP A 60 26.45 4.46 1.78
C ASP A 60 25.67 3.34 2.51
N ASN A 61 24.56 2.86 1.94
CA ASN A 61 23.76 1.83 2.58
C ASN A 61 24.11 0.43 2.05
N ASP A 62 24.73 -0.36 2.92
CA ASP A 62 25.02 -1.78 2.70
C ASP A 62 23.77 -2.56 2.21
N PRO A 63 23.77 -3.07 0.95
CA PRO A 63 22.65 -3.83 0.37
C PRO A 63 22.22 -5.03 1.22
N GLN A 64 23.13 -5.60 2.03
CA GLN A 64 22.81 -6.70 2.92
C GLN A 64 21.80 -6.31 4.01
N LYS A 65 21.78 -5.04 4.42
CA LYS A 65 20.84 -4.55 5.44
C LYS A 65 19.39 -4.58 4.99
N PHE A 66 19.11 -4.48 3.69
CA PHE A 66 17.74 -4.47 3.17
C PHE A 66 17.37 -5.72 2.39
N ALA A 67 18.32 -6.64 2.16
CA ALA A 67 18.11 -7.86 1.41
C ALA A 67 16.91 -8.68 1.93
N PHE A 68 16.66 -8.67 3.24
CA PHE A 68 15.53 -9.39 3.83
C PHE A 68 14.15 -8.78 3.52
N LEU A 69 14.09 -7.57 2.97
CA LEU A 69 12.85 -6.91 2.54
C LEU A 69 12.51 -7.19 1.07
N LEU A 70 13.53 -7.54 0.28
CA LEU A 70 13.41 -7.82 -1.14
C LEU A 70 12.84 -9.22 -1.36
N HIS A 71 12.28 -9.43 -2.56
CA HIS A 71 11.71 -10.70 -3.02
C HIS A 71 10.56 -11.26 -2.16
N LYS A 72 10.10 -10.52 -1.15
CA LYS A 72 8.90 -10.81 -0.38
C LYS A 72 7.67 -10.22 -1.04
N GLN A 73 6.55 -10.92 -0.89
CA GLN A 73 5.24 -10.37 -1.23
C GLN A 73 4.68 -9.62 -0.04
N TRP A 74 4.50 -8.33 -0.22
CA TRP A 74 3.93 -7.41 0.76
C TRP A 74 2.47 -7.14 0.41
N THR A 75 1.61 -7.10 1.41
CA THR A 75 0.25 -6.55 1.32
C THR A 75 0.28 -5.14 1.85
N LEU A 76 -0.26 -4.19 1.09
CA LEU A 76 -0.20 -2.76 1.36
C LEU A 76 -1.43 -2.27 2.13
N TYR A 77 -1.18 -1.34 3.05
CA TYR A 77 -2.19 -0.62 3.80
C TYR A 77 -1.79 0.85 3.94
N SER A 78 -2.78 1.72 3.99
CA SER A 78 -2.63 3.10 4.45
C SER A 78 -2.95 3.18 5.95
N LEU A 79 -2.25 4.06 6.66
CA LEU A 79 -2.32 4.20 8.11
C LEU A 79 -2.48 5.66 8.51
N THR A 80 -3.45 5.99 9.36
CA THR A 80 -3.53 7.33 9.96
C THR A 80 -2.36 7.56 10.92
N PRO A 81 -1.94 8.81 11.18
CA PRO A 81 -0.87 9.09 12.13
C PRO A 81 -1.11 8.44 13.51
N LEU A 82 -0.03 7.92 14.12
CA LEU A 82 -0.07 7.19 15.39
C LEU A 82 -0.03 8.16 16.57
N TYR A 83 -1.08 8.20 17.40
CA TYR A 83 -1.11 9.04 18.59
C TYR A 83 -0.14 8.54 19.66
N LYS A 84 0.76 9.42 20.12
CA LYS A 84 1.75 9.19 21.19
C LYS A 84 2.66 7.98 20.99
N PHE A 85 2.80 7.52 19.75
CA PHE A 85 3.83 6.54 19.43
C PHE A 85 5.21 7.14 19.69
N SER A 86 6.09 6.39 20.34
CA SER A 86 7.47 6.81 20.59
C SER A 86 8.48 5.71 20.27
N TYR A 87 9.49 6.07 19.49
CA TYR A 87 10.65 5.21 19.20
C TYR A 87 11.47 4.81 20.43
N THR A 88 11.31 5.48 21.56
CA THR A 88 11.99 5.09 22.81
C THR A 88 11.34 3.88 23.46
N ASN A 89 10.08 3.59 23.14
CA ASN A 89 9.26 2.60 23.85
C ASN A 89 9.17 1.25 23.12
N LEU A 90 9.96 1.03 22.07
CA LEU A 90 9.88 -0.17 21.22
C LEU A 90 10.02 -1.51 21.99
N LYS A 91 10.86 -1.55 23.04
CA LYS A 91 11.00 -2.74 23.89
C LYS A 91 9.72 -3.04 24.66
N GLU A 92 9.06 -2.00 25.15
CA GLU A 92 7.80 -2.14 25.88
C GLU A 92 6.66 -2.53 24.93
N TYR A 93 6.58 -1.91 23.75
CA TYR A 93 5.64 -2.32 22.70
C TYR A 93 5.82 -3.77 22.29
N SER A 94 7.07 -4.25 22.20
CA SER A 94 7.36 -5.67 21.93
C SER A 94 6.76 -6.59 22.99
N ARG A 95 6.86 -6.22 24.28
CA ARG A 95 6.30 -6.98 25.40
C ARG A 95 4.77 -6.97 25.38
N LEU A 96 4.18 -5.78 25.22
CA LEU A 96 2.73 -5.60 25.20
C LEU A 96 2.07 -6.32 24.02
N LEU A 97 2.59 -6.15 22.81
CA LEU A 97 2.05 -6.82 21.62
C LEU A 97 2.25 -8.35 21.70
N SER A 98 3.37 -8.84 22.27
CA SER A 98 3.55 -10.29 22.51
C SER A 98 2.45 -10.85 23.42
N ALA A 99 2.15 -10.15 24.52
CA ALA A 99 1.11 -10.55 25.46
C ALA A 99 -0.30 -10.46 24.83
N PHE A 100 -0.55 -9.41 24.06
CA PHE A 100 -1.81 -9.21 23.34
C PHE A 100 -2.08 -10.35 22.34
N ILE A 101 -1.09 -10.69 21.50
CA ILE A 101 -1.24 -11.80 20.54
C ILE A 101 -1.48 -13.14 21.27
N ALA A 102 -0.77 -13.39 22.38
CA ALA A 102 -0.98 -14.60 23.17
C ALA A 102 -2.42 -14.68 23.72
N ALA A 103 -2.96 -13.57 24.23
CA ALA A 103 -4.33 -13.49 24.71
C ALA A 103 -5.37 -13.67 23.59
N GLU A 104 -5.18 -13.02 22.44
CA GLU A 104 -6.10 -13.16 21.29
C GLU A 104 -6.13 -14.59 20.75
N LYS A 105 -4.99 -15.26 20.69
CA LYS A 105 -4.93 -16.68 20.27
C LYS A 105 -5.59 -17.63 21.26
N GLN A 106 -5.60 -17.30 22.54
CA GLN A 106 -6.30 -18.09 23.57
C GLN A 106 -7.82 -17.92 23.52
N LYS A 107 -8.33 -16.72 23.18
CA LYS A 107 -9.77 -16.46 23.05
C LYS A 107 -10.43 -17.25 21.90
N GLY A 108 -9.65 -17.62 20.88
CA GLY A 108 -10.14 -18.34 19.69
C GLY A 108 -10.16 -19.87 19.82
N LEU A 109 -9.75 -20.45 20.95
CA LEU A 109 -9.66 -21.91 21.14
C LEU A 109 -10.76 -22.41 22.10
N ALA A 110 -11.69 -23.20 21.58
CA ALA A 110 -12.54 -24.07 22.39
C ALA A 110 -11.75 -25.34 22.72
N VAL A 111 -11.21 -25.43 23.93
CA VAL A 111 -10.69 -26.65 24.57
C VAL A 111 -9.95 -27.61 23.62
N GLU A 112 -8.74 -27.24 23.19
CA GLU A 112 -7.71 -28.24 22.88
C GLU A 112 -6.42 -27.88 23.61
N VAL A 113 -5.92 -28.86 24.35
CA VAL A 113 -4.79 -28.78 25.25
C VAL A 113 -3.50 -28.68 24.44
N GLY A 114 -2.74 -27.60 24.61
CA GLY A 114 -1.27 -27.69 24.53
C GLY A 114 -0.53 -27.07 23.35
N GLU A 115 -1.08 -26.12 22.58
CA GLU A 115 -0.21 -25.25 21.78
C GLU A 115 0.28 -24.07 22.63
N ASP A 116 1.42 -24.25 23.30
CA ASP A 116 2.21 -23.13 23.79
C ASP A 116 2.58 -22.26 22.58
N PHE A 117 1.87 -21.14 22.38
CA PHE A 117 2.26 -20.11 21.41
C PHE A 117 3.52 -19.41 21.93
N ASN A 118 4.65 -20.11 21.83
CA ASN A 118 5.96 -19.61 22.21
C ASN A 118 6.41 -18.61 21.14
N ILE A 119 5.81 -17.43 21.16
CA ILE A 119 6.09 -16.35 20.23
C ILE A 119 6.92 -15.26 20.91
N LYS A 120 7.75 -14.59 20.12
CA LYS A 120 8.47 -13.38 20.50
C LYS A 120 8.12 -12.30 19.48
N VAL A 121 7.66 -11.15 19.93
CA VAL A 121 7.55 -9.97 19.07
C VAL A 121 8.79 -9.11 19.24
N THR A 122 9.27 -8.53 18.13
CA THR A 122 10.35 -7.54 18.15
C THR A 122 9.97 -6.32 17.34
N PHE A 123 10.14 -5.15 17.94
CA PHE A 123 10.15 -3.87 17.24
C PHE A 123 11.60 -3.45 16.99
N SER A 124 11.89 -2.99 15.78
CA SER A 124 13.23 -2.53 15.40
C SER A 124 13.15 -1.34 14.46
N THR A 125 13.99 -0.33 14.68
CA THR A 125 14.11 0.82 13.78
C THR A 125 14.95 0.42 12.57
N LEU A 126 14.52 0.85 11.38
CA LEU A 126 15.18 0.61 10.12
C LEU A 126 15.77 1.92 9.59
N LEU A 127 17.07 2.10 9.79
CA LEU A 127 17.82 3.29 9.37
C LEU A 127 18.02 3.31 7.85
N GLY A 128 18.20 4.51 7.29
CA GLY A 128 18.52 4.70 5.87
C GLY A 128 17.31 4.63 4.92
N MET A 129 16.10 4.64 5.48
CA MET A 129 14.85 4.54 4.71
C MET A 129 14.12 5.86 4.50
N LYS A 130 14.68 6.96 5.00
CA LYS A 130 14.11 8.29 4.88
C LYS A 130 14.28 8.86 3.48
N GLY A 131 13.25 9.54 2.98
CA GLY A 131 13.36 10.39 1.78
C GLY A 131 13.95 11.76 2.12
N THR A 132 13.53 12.35 3.24
CA THR A 132 14.01 13.64 3.75
C THR A 132 14.44 13.55 5.22
N GLN A 133 15.16 14.55 5.73
CA GLN A 133 15.55 14.60 7.14
C GLN A 133 14.35 14.74 8.10
N ARG A 134 13.20 15.19 7.59
CA ARG A 134 11.96 15.34 8.37
C ARG A 134 11.16 14.05 8.45
N ASP A 135 11.35 13.15 7.50
CA ASP A 135 10.66 11.86 7.53
C ASP A 135 10.99 11.13 8.86
N PRO A 136 10.00 10.51 9.51
CA PRO A 136 10.26 9.65 10.66
C PRO A 136 11.04 8.40 10.25
N GLU A 137 11.79 7.81 11.18
CA GLU A 137 12.49 6.55 10.90
C GLU A 137 11.48 5.44 10.60
N ALA A 138 11.75 4.63 9.57
CA ALA A 138 10.98 3.42 9.35
C ALA A 138 11.18 2.46 10.53
N PHE A 139 10.19 1.61 10.80
CA PHE A 139 10.34 0.55 11.80
C PHE A 139 9.64 -0.73 11.37
N LEU A 140 10.13 -1.83 11.91
CA LEU A 140 9.67 -3.18 11.65
C LEU A 140 9.10 -3.79 12.92
N VAL A 141 8.02 -4.52 12.76
CA VAL A 141 7.44 -5.40 13.77
C VAL A 141 7.54 -6.82 13.24
N GLN A 142 8.18 -7.71 14.00
CA GLN A 142 8.33 -9.12 13.59
C GLN A 142 7.78 -10.03 14.66
N ILE A 143 7.00 -11.03 14.23
CA ILE A 143 6.56 -12.14 15.08
C ILE A 143 7.47 -13.31 14.78
N LEU A 144 8.18 -13.79 15.80
CA LEU A 144 9.17 -14.85 15.74
C LEU A 144 8.66 -16.06 16.51
N SER A 145 8.93 -17.25 16.00
CA SER A 145 8.78 -18.50 16.76
C SER A 145 9.97 -18.66 17.72
N LYS A 146 9.69 -18.94 18.99
CA LYS A 146 10.67 -19.38 19.98
C LYS A 146 10.77 -20.91 19.89
N SER A 147 11.90 -21.42 19.43
CA SER A 147 12.19 -22.86 19.48
C SER A 147 12.21 -23.33 20.93
N GLN A 148 11.58 -24.47 21.22
CA GLN A 148 11.63 -25.11 22.55
C GLN A 148 12.85 -26.03 22.74
N LEU A 149 13.61 -26.35 21.68
CA LEU A 149 14.79 -27.21 21.80
C LEU A 149 16.11 -26.41 21.83
N PRO A 150 17.03 -26.70 22.79
CA PRO A 150 18.37 -26.12 22.84
C PRO A 150 19.35 -26.71 21.82
N SER A 151 18.92 -27.67 20.99
CA SER A 151 19.78 -28.32 19.99
C SER A 151 19.51 -27.81 18.58
N GLU A 152 20.61 -27.42 17.94
CA GLU A 152 20.77 -26.92 16.57
C GLU A 152 20.46 -25.44 16.35
N ASN A 153 21.49 -24.74 15.86
CA ASN A 153 21.61 -23.39 15.33
C ASN A 153 20.57 -22.97 14.25
N ARG A 154 19.31 -23.39 14.33
CA ARG A 154 18.23 -22.80 13.55
C ARG A 154 17.77 -21.54 14.25
N GLY A 155 18.19 -20.40 13.71
CA GLY A 155 17.75 -19.08 14.16
C GLY A 155 16.22 -18.98 14.27
N GLN A 156 15.75 -18.03 15.08
CA GLN A 156 14.32 -17.78 15.29
C GLN A 156 13.60 -17.60 13.94
N LYS A 157 12.59 -18.44 13.65
CA LYS A 157 11.83 -18.36 12.41
C LYS A 157 10.89 -17.17 12.44
N VAL A 158 10.99 -16.27 11.47
CA VAL A 158 10.05 -15.17 11.26
C VAL A 158 8.73 -15.75 10.74
N LEU A 159 7.65 -15.54 11.50
CA LEU A 159 6.28 -15.96 11.15
C LEU A 159 5.51 -14.86 10.43
N TRP A 160 5.83 -13.61 10.75
CA TRP A 160 5.17 -12.43 10.19
C TRP A 160 6.10 -11.21 10.32
N THR A 161 6.03 -10.30 9.35
CA THR A 161 6.73 -9.02 9.36
C THR A 161 5.78 -7.91 8.93
N GLY A 162 5.71 -6.86 9.72
CA GLY A 162 5.07 -5.59 9.41
C GLY A 162 6.11 -4.50 9.28
N TRP A 163 5.96 -3.63 8.29
CA TRP A 163 6.90 -2.57 7.97
C TRP A 163 6.15 -1.25 7.85
N PHE A 164 6.50 -0.31 8.72
CA PHE A 164 5.93 1.03 8.81
C PHE A 164 6.94 2.03 8.29
N CYS A 165 6.53 2.87 7.35
CA CYS A 165 7.42 3.88 6.78
C CYS A 165 6.69 5.12 6.27
N CYS A 166 7.48 6.16 6.06
CA CYS A 166 7.10 7.43 5.46
C CYS A 166 8.30 7.88 4.63
N VAL A 167 8.12 8.02 3.32
CA VAL A 167 9.20 8.46 2.42
C VAL A 167 8.69 9.64 1.60
N PHE A 168 9.34 10.79 1.76
CA PHE A 168 8.90 12.08 1.20
C PHE A 168 7.47 12.47 1.63
N GLY A 169 7.16 12.29 2.91
CA GLY A 169 5.82 12.56 3.46
C GLY A 169 5.57 14.00 3.88
N ASP A 170 6.39 14.96 3.41
CA ASP A 170 6.42 16.35 3.87
C ASP A 170 5.02 17.01 3.86
N SER A 171 4.20 16.72 2.85
CA SER A 171 2.85 17.27 2.71
C SER A 171 1.91 16.90 3.86
N LEU A 172 2.04 15.69 4.40
CA LEU A 172 1.26 15.24 5.55
C LEU A 172 1.91 15.74 6.84
N LEU A 173 3.24 15.66 6.96
CA LEU A 173 4.00 16.06 8.15
C LEU A 173 3.73 17.52 8.58
N GLU A 174 3.55 18.44 7.64
CA GLU A 174 3.26 19.86 7.95
C GLU A 174 1.89 20.07 8.64
N THR A 175 0.98 19.11 8.53
CA THR A 175 -0.38 19.22 9.06
C THR A 175 -0.61 18.45 10.36
N VAL A 176 0.31 17.56 10.70
CA VAL A 176 0.20 16.61 11.82
C VAL A 176 0.71 17.27 13.12
N PRO A 177 -0.07 17.25 14.22
CA PRO A 177 0.36 17.75 15.52
C PRO A 177 1.54 16.96 16.09
N GLU A 178 2.32 17.59 16.96
CA GLU A 178 3.55 17.00 17.55
C GLU A 178 3.33 15.68 18.29
N ASP A 179 2.14 15.47 18.85
CA ASP A 179 1.77 14.22 19.54
C ASP A 179 1.61 13.01 18.60
N PHE A 180 1.63 13.21 17.29
CA PHE A 180 1.35 12.17 16.30
C PHE A 180 2.60 11.82 15.48
N THR A 181 2.87 10.52 15.34
CA THR A 181 3.92 10.02 14.44
C THR A 181 3.32 9.64 13.09
N CYS A 182 3.83 10.23 12.02
CA CYS A 182 3.30 10.06 10.67
C CYS A 182 4.03 8.95 9.89
N VAL A 183 3.49 7.73 9.89
CA VAL A 183 3.98 6.58 9.11
C VAL A 183 2.87 6.02 8.23
N PRO A 184 2.49 6.74 7.15
CA PRO A 184 1.25 6.49 6.42
C PRO A 184 1.24 5.17 5.64
N LEU A 185 2.41 4.60 5.34
CA LEU A 185 2.54 3.38 4.55
C LEU A 185 2.88 2.19 5.47
N PHE A 186 2.02 1.18 5.43
CA PHE A 186 2.23 -0.09 6.11
C PHE A 186 2.28 -1.26 5.11
N LEU A 187 3.32 -2.08 5.20
CA LEU A 187 3.51 -3.29 4.41
C LEU A 187 3.53 -4.51 5.32
N ALA A 188 2.68 -5.51 5.04
CA ALA A 188 2.62 -6.75 5.80
C ALA A 188 3.06 -7.97 4.98
N ASN A 189 3.82 -8.87 5.58
CA ASN A 189 4.20 -10.16 5.01
C ASN A 189 3.98 -11.26 6.05
N GLY A 190 3.09 -12.21 5.75
CA GLY A 190 2.73 -13.33 6.63
C GLY A 190 1.22 -13.58 6.62
N ALA A 191 0.73 -14.38 7.56
CA ALA A 191 -0.69 -14.72 7.68
C ALA A 191 -1.56 -13.47 7.97
N GLU A 192 -2.68 -13.35 7.26
CA GLU A 192 -3.63 -12.24 7.40
C GLU A 192 -4.20 -12.15 8.83
N THR A 193 -4.39 -13.28 9.50
CA THR A 193 -4.83 -13.33 10.90
C THR A 193 -3.86 -12.60 11.84
N ASN A 194 -2.54 -12.74 11.64
CA ASN A 194 -1.56 -12.00 12.41
C ASN A 194 -1.59 -10.51 12.05
N THR A 195 -1.78 -10.17 10.76
CA THR A 195 -1.92 -8.77 10.34
C THR A 195 -3.13 -8.11 11.01
N ALA A 196 -4.27 -8.80 11.08
CA ALA A 196 -5.48 -8.31 11.74
C ALA A 196 -5.27 -8.09 13.24
N ILE A 197 -4.66 -9.05 13.95
CA ILE A 197 -4.37 -8.92 15.39
C ILE A 197 -3.42 -7.75 15.66
N VAL A 198 -2.35 -7.62 14.87
CA VAL A 198 -1.40 -6.51 15.00
C VAL A 198 -2.08 -5.19 14.70
N GLY A 199 -2.88 -5.12 13.63
CA GLY A 199 -3.68 -3.96 13.28
C GLY A 199 -4.56 -3.53 14.46
N THR A 200 -5.39 -4.43 14.99
CA THR A 200 -6.24 -4.15 16.16
C THR A 200 -5.46 -3.60 17.34
N TRP A 201 -4.32 -4.22 17.69
CA TRP A 201 -3.49 -3.73 18.79
C TRP A 201 -2.98 -2.30 18.55
N PHE A 202 -2.54 -1.97 17.33
CA PHE A 202 -2.10 -0.62 17.00
C PHE A 202 -3.26 0.39 17.07
N GLN A 203 -4.45 0.03 16.58
CA GLN A 203 -5.62 0.89 16.63
C GLN A 203 -6.04 1.18 18.08
N GLU A 204 -6.06 0.16 18.95
CA GLU A 204 -6.38 0.31 20.38
C GLU A 204 -5.29 1.08 21.15
N THR A 205 -4.02 0.90 20.80
CA THR A 205 -2.89 1.47 21.56
C THR A 205 -2.56 2.91 21.14
N PHE A 206 -2.72 3.25 19.86
CA PHE A 206 -2.27 4.52 19.29
C PHE A 206 -3.37 5.31 18.58
N ASP A 207 -4.65 4.96 18.79
CA ASP A 207 -5.80 5.66 18.20
C ASP A 207 -5.63 5.94 16.70
N CYS A 208 -5.27 4.88 15.97
CA CYS A 208 -5.00 4.93 14.55
C CYS A 208 -5.97 4.01 13.78
N HIS A 209 -5.92 4.07 12.45
CA HIS A 209 -6.75 3.27 11.57
C HIS A 209 -5.96 2.72 10.39
N PHE A 210 -6.14 1.43 10.09
CA PHE A 210 -5.55 0.76 8.93
C PHE A 210 -6.61 0.59 7.84
N SER A 211 -6.31 1.01 6.62
CA SER A 211 -7.15 0.76 5.44
C SER A 211 -6.35 0.00 4.40
N SER A 212 -6.96 -1.00 3.74
CA SER A 212 -6.31 -1.71 2.63
C SER A 212 -5.98 -0.75 1.50
N LEU A 213 -4.73 -0.75 1.03
CA LEU A 213 -4.25 0.13 -0.04
C LEU A 213 -4.32 -0.58 -1.38
N ALA A 214 -5.45 -0.44 -2.06
CA ALA A 214 -5.63 -0.95 -3.42
C ALA A 214 -4.93 -0.05 -4.45
N ILE A 215 -4.32 -0.66 -5.47
CA ILE A 215 -3.65 0.07 -6.55
C ILE A 215 -4.55 0.01 -7.77
N ASN A 216 -5.10 1.14 -8.23
CA ASN A 216 -5.94 1.13 -9.42
C ASN A 216 -5.12 0.95 -10.72
N ALA A 217 -5.80 0.64 -11.82
CA ALA A 217 -5.15 0.43 -13.13
C ALA A 217 -4.36 1.65 -13.60
N PHE A 218 -4.81 2.86 -13.27
CA PHE A 218 -4.12 4.11 -13.58
C PHE A 218 -2.74 4.18 -12.88
N ASN A 219 -2.70 3.90 -11.58
CA ASN A 219 -1.45 3.86 -10.82
C ASN A 219 -0.54 2.72 -11.26
N LEU A 220 -1.10 1.59 -11.71
CA LEU A 220 -0.31 0.52 -12.32
C LEU A 220 0.36 0.96 -13.64
N SER A 221 -0.31 1.73 -14.49
CA SER A 221 0.31 2.30 -15.70
C SER A 221 1.47 3.23 -15.36
N TRP A 222 1.32 4.05 -14.32
CA TRP A 222 2.41 4.88 -13.79
C TRP A 222 3.57 4.03 -13.28
N MET A 223 3.31 2.98 -12.49
CA MET A 223 4.34 2.05 -12.03
C MET A 223 5.07 1.39 -13.21
N ALA A 224 4.34 0.97 -14.25
CA ALA A 224 4.94 0.37 -15.44
C ALA A 224 5.93 1.32 -16.13
N ALA A 225 5.50 2.56 -16.41
CA ALA A 225 6.35 3.57 -17.02
C ALA A 225 7.57 3.89 -16.14
N MET A 226 7.35 4.20 -14.86
CA MET A 226 8.41 4.58 -13.93
C MET A 226 9.43 3.47 -13.71
N TRP A 227 8.99 2.21 -13.61
CA TRP A 227 9.89 1.06 -13.41
C TRP A 227 10.60 0.65 -14.70
N THR A 228 9.98 0.84 -15.86
CA THR A 228 10.65 0.64 -17.17
C THR A 228 11.69 1.73 -17.40
N ALA A 229 11.48 2.95 -16.92
CA ALA A 229 12.43 4.06 -17.01
C ALA A 229 13.73 3.82 -16.20
N CYS A 230 13.69 2.91 -15.21
CA CYS A 230 14.85 2.60 -14.37
C CYS A 230 16.02 2.02 -15.18
N LYS A 231 17.23 2.51 -14.91
CA LYS A 231 18.47 2.01 -15.54
C LYS A 231 18.97 0.75 -14.81
N MET A 232 18.88 -0.40 -15.47
CA MET A 232 19.37 -1.67 -14.95
C MET A 232 20.70 -2.03 -15.59
N ASP A 233 21.63 -2.55 -14.79
CA ASP A 233 22.88 -3.12 -15.30
C ASP A 233 22.62 -4.52 -15.90
N GLN A 234 21.68 -5.26 -15.32
CA GLN A 234 21.18 -6.54 -15.82
C GLN A 234 19.68 -6.66 -15.53
N TYR A 235 18.92 -7.15 -16.50
CA TYR A 235 17.50 -7.45 -16.33
C TYR A 235 17.34 -8.90 -15.86
N MET A 236 16.77 -9.09 -14.67
CA MET A 236 16.63 -10.41 -14.03
C MET A 236 15.27 -11.08 -14.32
N ALA A 237 14.29 -10.31 -14.80
CA ALA A 237 12.93 -10.79 -15.07
C ALA A 237 12.33 -10.08 -16.28
N THR A 238 11.48 -10.78 -17.03
CA THR A 238 10.69 -10.23 -18.14
C THR A 238 9.75 -9.12 -17.64
N THR A 239 9.43 -8.19 -18.53
CA THR A 239 8.40 -7.19 -18.26
C THR A 239 7.06 -7.82 -18.60
N GLU A 240 6.21 -8.03 -17.61
CA GLU A 240 4.94 -8.71 -17.74
C GLU A 240 3.79 -7.82 -17.25
N PHE A 241 2.75 -7.75 -18.06
CA PHE A 241 1.51 -7.07 -17.75
C PHE A 241 0.38 -8.09 -17.77
N LEU A 242 -0.51 -8.03 -16.77
CA LEU A 242 -1.68 -8.89 -16.68
C LEU A 242 -2.94 -8.03 -16.79
N TRP A 243 -3.81 -8.36 -17.74
CA TRP A 243 -5.14 -7.76 -17.85
C TRP A 243 -6.20 -8.79 -17.53
N SER A 244 -7.28 -8.33 -16.90
CA SER A 244 -8.46 -9.14 -16.63
C SER A 244 -9.62 -8.67 -17.50
N VAL A 245 -10.34 -9.60 -18.11
CA VAL A 245 -11.49 -9.32 -18.98
C VAL A 245 -12.73 -9.08 -18.11
N PRO A 246 -13.34 -7.87 -18.15
CA PRO A 246 -14.53 -7.56 -17.37
C PRO A 246 -15.71 -8.46 -17.75
N CYS A 247 -16.59 -8.72 -16.77
CA CYS A 247 -17.88 -9.39 -16.97
C CYS A 247 -17.82 -10.81 -17.59
N SER A 248 -16.65 -11.45 -17.59
CA SER A 248 -16.53 -12.85 -18.01
C SER A 248 -17.02 -13.78 -16.89
N PRO A 249 -17.87 -14.79 -17.18
CA PRO A 249 -18.37 -15.74 -16.18
C PRO A 249 -17.26 -16.65 -15.62
N GLN A 250 -16.14 -16.76 -16.33
CA GLN A 250 -14.90 -17.38 -15.86
C GLN A 250 -13.83 -16.28 -15.82
N SER A 251 -13.00 -16.24 -14.76
CA SER A 251 -11.89 -15.28 -14.70
C SER A 251 -10.94 -15.50 -15.87
N LEU A 252 -11.06 -14.66 -16.89
CA LEU A 252 -10.24 -14.71 -18.09
C LEU A 252 -9.21 -13.59 -17.98
N ASP A 253 -7.95 -14.00 -17.85
CA ASP A 253 -6.82 -13.08 -17.78
C ASP A 253 -5.93 -13.23 -19.02
N ILE A 254 -5.38 -12.11 -19.47
CA ILE A 254 -4.45 -12.02 -20.60
C ILE A 254 -3.11 -11.58 -20.03
N SER A 255 -2.09 -12.43 -20.15
CA SER A 255 -0.70 -12.04 -19.84
C SER A 255 0.01 -11.60 -21.12
N TYR A 256 0.64 -10.42 -21.08
CA TYR A 256 1.52 -9.92 -22.13
C TYR A 256 2.93 -9.76 -21.54
N ALA A 257 3.81 -10.67 -21.93
CA ALA A 257 5.22 -10.64 -21.56
C ALA A 257 6.07 -10.05 -22.70
N ILE A 258 7.00 -9.17 -22.34
CA ILE A 258 7.88 -8.43 -23.24
C ILE A 258 9.31 -8.57 -22.71
N HIS A 259 10.28 -8.70 -23.61
CA HIS A 259 11.67 -8.65 -23.23
C HIS A 259 11.98 -7.28 -22.59
N PRO A 260 12.69 -7.21 -21.46
CA PRO A 260 12.90 -5.94 -20.75
C PRO A 260 13.61 -4.88 -21.60
N GLU A 261 14.53 -5.29 -22.47
CA GLU A 261 15.23 -4.39 -23.38
C GLU A 261 14.29 -3.79 -24.43
N ASP A 262 13.32 -4.56 -24.94
CA ASP A 262 12.32 -4.05 -25.89
C ASP A 262 11.36 -3.08 -25.21
N ALA A 263 10.92 -3.40 -23.98
CA ALA A 263 10.10 -2.49 -23.18
C ALA A 263 10.86 -1.18 -22.88
N LYS A 264 12.16 -1.28 -22.59
CA LYS A 264 13.04 -0.12 -22.38
C LYS A 264 13.22 0.70 -23.65
N ALA A 265 13.47 0.06 -24.79
CA ALA A 265 13.61 0.73 -26.08
C ALA A 265 12.32 1.46 -26.47
N LEU A 266 11.16 0.83 -26.23
CA LEU A 266 9.86 1.47 -26.42
C LEU A 266 9.72 2.70 -25.51
N TRP A 267 10.00 2.55 -24.22
CA TRP A 267 9.98 3.67 -23.28
C TRP A 267 10.90 4.82 -23.71
N ASP A 268 12.14 4.52 -24.13
CA ASP A 268 13.12 5.52 -24.55
C ASP A 268 12.72 6.27 -25.82
N SER A 269 11.89 5.67 -26.68
CA SER A 269 11.30 6.37 -27.83
C SER A 269 10.18 7.34 -27.45
N VAL A 270 9.53 7.12 -26.31
CA VAL A 270 8.41 7.92 -25.80
C VAL A 270 8.91 9.04 -24.90
N HIS A 271 9.89 8.74 -24.04
CA HIS A 271 10.39 9.60 -23.00
C HIS A 271 11.22 10.77 -23.56
N LYS A 272 10.83 11.99 -23.19
CA LYS A 272 11.44 13.23 -23.67
C LYS A 272 12.04 14.06 -22.54
N THR A 273 11.57 13.91 -21.31
CA THR A 273 11.91 14.79 -20.19
C THR A 273 12.89 14.11 -19.23
N PRO A 274 14.20 14.44 -19.24
CA PRO A 274 15.16 13.75 -18.39
C PRO A 274 14.80 13.81 -16.90
N GLY A 275 14.70 12.65 -16.26
CA GLY A 275 14.49 12.53 -14.81
C GLY A 275 13.05 12.63 -14.33
N GLU A 276 12.10 12.96 -15.22
CA GLU A 276 10.68 13.09 -14.90
C GLU A 276 9.81 12.32 -15.90
N VAL A 277 8.83 11.59 -15.41
CA VAL A 277 7.79 10.93 -16.21
C VAL A 277 6.55 11.82 -16.23
N THR A 278 6.03 12.16 -17.41
CA THR A 278 4.76 12.90 -17.52
C THR A 278 3.57 11.98 -17.79
N GLN A 279 2.35 12.45 -17.48
CA GLN A 279 1.12 11.71 -17.77
C GLN A 279 1.01 11.36 -19.27
N GLU A 280 1.35 12.31 -20.14
CA GLU A 280 1.28 12.12 -21.59
C GLU A 280 2.29 11.05 -22.06
N GLU A 281 3.45 10.96 -21.43
CA GLU A 281 4.42 9.89 -21.69
C GLU A 281 3.90 8.53 -21.23
N VAL A 282 3.24 8.46 -20.06
CA VAL A 282 2.62 7.23 -19.55
C VAL A 282 1.52 6.75 -20.50
N ASP A 283 0.62 7.64 -20.90
CA ASP A 283 -0.48 7.31 -21.80
C ASP A 283 0.03 6.84 -23.16
N LEU A 284 0.99 7.56 -23.75
CA LEU A 284 1.59 7.18 -25.02
C LEU A 284 2.31 5.82 -24.94
N PHE A 285 3.03 5.56 -23.85
CA PHE A 285 3.68 4.25 -23.63
C PHE A 285 2.65 3.12 -23.59
N MET A 286 1.57 3.28 -22.82
CA MET A 286 0.50 2.28 -22.73
C MET A 286 -0.23 2.11 -24.06
N ASP A 287 -0.50 3.19 -24.79
CA ASP A 287 -1.14 3.16 -26.11
C ASP A 287 -0.29 2.44 -27.15
N CYS A 288 1.04 2.58 -27.09
CA CYS A 288 1.94 1.80 -27.93
C CYS A 288 1.83 0.30 -27.64
N LEU A 289 1.76 -0.10 -26.36
CA LEU A 289 1.58 -1.50 -25.96
C LEU A 289 0.23 -2.06 -26.46
N TYR A 290 -0.86 -1.28 -26.29
CA TYR A 290 -2.18 -1.65 -26.78
C TYR A 290 -2.22 -1.81 -28.30
N SER A 291 -1.61 -0.86 -29.01
CA SER A 291 -1.54 -0.86 -30.47
C SER A 291 -0.74 -2.04 -31.00
N HIS A 292 0.41 -2.35 -30.37
CA HIS A 292 1.22 -3.52 -30.72
C HIS A 292 0.43 -4.82 -30.49
N PHE A 293 -0.17 -5.00 -29.31
CA PHE A 293 -0.93 -6.21 -29.00
C PHE A 293 -2.11 -6.40 -29.97
N HIS A 294 -2.88 -5.34 -30.24
CA HIS A 294 -3.98 -5.39 -31.19
C HIS A 294 -3.50 -5.71 -32.62
N ARG A 295 -2.36 -5.15 -33.05
CA ARG A 295 -1.80 -5.42 -34.39
C ARG A 295 -1.57 -6.92 -34.61
N HIS A 296 -1.05 -7.61 -33.61
CA HIS A 296 -0.68 -9.03 -33.68
C HIS A 296 -1.84 -9.99 -33.35
N PHE A 297 -2.63 -9.70 -32.32
CA PHE A 297 -3.63 -10.64 -31.80
C PHE A 297 -5.07 -10.25 -32.12
N LYS A 298 -5.32 -9.05 -32.65
CA LYS A 298 -6.66 -8.50 -32.91
C LYS A 298 -7.54 -8.41 -31.65
N ILE A 299 -6.91 -8.26 -30.49
CA ILE A 299 -7.56 -8.08 -29.20
C ILE A 299 -7.31 -6.65 -28.72
N HIS A 300 -8.38 -5.96 -28.31
CA HIS A 300 -8.31 -4.63 -27.73
C HIS A 300 -8.07 -4.70 -26.22
N LEU A 301 -6.82 -4.61 -25.77
CA LEU A 301 -6.48 -4.54 -24.34
C LEU A 301 -7.07 -3.30 -23.65
N SER A 302 -7.36 -2.23 -24.39
CA SER A 302 -8.06 -1.06 -23.85
C SER A 302 -9.50 -1.36 -23.39
N ALA A 303 -10.09 -2.47 -23.86
CA ALA A 303 -11.40 -2.95 -23.39
C ALA A 303 -11.30 -3.88 -22.16
N THR A 304 -10.08 -4.17 -21.69
CA THR A 304 -9.83 -4.97 -20.50
C THR A 304 -9.28 -4.09 -19.37
N ARG A 305 -9.06 -4.65 -18.17
CA ARG A 305 -8.52 -3.91 -17.04
C ARG A 305 -7.12 -4.40 -16.69
N LEU A 306 -6.14 -3.50 -16.67
CA LEU A 306 -4.81 -3.81 -16.15
C LEU A 306 -4.92 -4.14 -14.65
N VAL A 307 -4.46 -5.33 -14.27
CA VAL A 307 -4.54 -5.84 -12.88
C VAL A 307 -3.17 -6.11 -12.25
N ARG A 308 -2.13 -6.33 -13.05
CA ARG A 308 -0.76 -6.55 -12.55
C ARG A 308 0.27 -5.95 -13.50
N VAL A 309 1.34 -5.42 -12.92
CA VAL A 309 2.57 -5.05 -13.61
C VAL A 309 3.72 -5.75 -12.91
N SER A 310 4.66 -6.31 -13.67
CA SER A 310 5.87 -6.93 -13.16
C SER A 310 7.05 -6.55 -14.04
N THR A 311 8.13 -6.11 -13.43
CA THR A 311 9.39 -5.71 -14.08
C THR A 311 10.56 -6.29 -13.31
N SER A 312 11.80 -6.04 -13.75
CA SER A 312 12.99 -6.33 -12.93
C SER A 312 13.13 -5.44 -11.69
N VAL A 313 12.38 -4.34 -11.58
CA VAL A 313 12.40 -3.42 -10.42
C VAL A 313 11.48 -3.94 -9.31
N ALA A 314 10.22 -4.21 -9.66
CA ALA A 314 9.16 -4.59 -8.74
C ALA A 314 7.98 -5.21 -9.51
N SER A 315 7.04 -5.80 -8.76
CA SER A 315 5.73 -6.22 -9.25
C SER A 315 4.63 -5.71 -8.35
N ALA A 316 3.56 -5.16 -8.90
CA ALA A 316 2.37 -4.71 -8.17
C ALA A 316 1.09 -5.27 -8.79
N HIS A 317 0.09 -5.51 -7.94
CA HIS A 317 -1.23 -5.99 -8.32
C HIS A 317 -2.32 -5.07 -7.74
N THR A 318 -3.50 -5.04 -8.37
CA THR A 318 -4.59 -4.13 -7.97
C THR A 318 -5.14 -4.40 -6.56
N ASP A 319 -4.94 -5.60 -6.04
CA ASP A 319 -5.34 -6.01 -4.68
C ASP A 319 -4.38 -5.51 -3.58
N GLY A 320 -3.43 -4.65 -3.92
CA GLY A 320 -2.47 -4.10 -2.96
C GLY A 320 -1.30 -5.03 -2.66
N LYS A 321 -1.10 -6.10 -3.44
CA LYS A 321 0.12 -6.92 -3.34
C LYS A 321 1.27 -6.30 -4.12
N ILE A 322 2.43 -6.20 -3.49
CA ILE A 322 3.67 -5.76 -4.13
C ILE A 322 4.86 -6.67 -3.80
N LYS A 323 5.78 -6.84 -4.75
CA LYS A 323 7.10 -7.45 -4.56
C LYS A 323 8.17 -6.47 -5.02
N ILE A 324 9.16 -6.21 -4.18
CA ILE A 324 10.29 -5.34 -4.52
C ILE A 324 11.47 -6.23 -4.85
N LEU A 325 12.05 -6.05 -6.04
CA LEU A 325 13.07 -6.95 -6.59
C LEU A 325 14.45 -6.29 -6.68
N CYS A 326 14.50 -4.96 -6.79
CA CYS A 326 15.74 -4.21 -6.91
C CYS A 326 15.92 -3.22 -5.77
N HIS A 327 16.98 -3.38 -4.97
CA HIS A 327 17.27 -2.48 -3.85
C HIS A 327 17.59 -1.05 -4.31
N LYS A 328 18.24 -0.87 -5.46
CA LYS A 328 18.66 0.42 -6.03
C LYS A 328 17.51 1.43 -6.17
N TYR A 329 16.28 0.93 -6.32
CA TYR A 329 15.09 1.75 -6.52
C TYR A 329 14.12 1.72 -5.32
N LEU A 330 14.52 1.10 -4.21
CA LEU A 330 13.67 0.88 -3.04
C LEU A 330 13.02 2.17 -2.52
N ILE A 331 13.82 3.22 -2.31
CA ILE A 331 13.34 4.51 -1.81
C ILE A 331 12.33 5.15 -2.77
N GLY A 332 12.61 5.13 -4.07
CA GLY A 332 11.68 5.70 -5.05
C GLY A 332 10.38 4.91 -5.20
N ILE A 333 10.42 3.58 -5.03
CA ILE A 333 9.20 2.76 -4.95
C ILE A 333 8.38 3.15 -3.71
N LEU A 334 9.03 3.22 -2.54
CA LEU A 334 8.36 3.57 -1.29
C LEU A 334 7.82 5.00 -1.30
N ALA A 335 8.50 5.93 -1.97
CA ALA A 335 8.04 7.30 -2.17
C ALA A 335 6.68 7.32 -2.87
N TYR A 336 6.56 6.60 -3.99
CA TYR A 336 5.30 6.53 -4.73
C TYR A 336 4.21 5.82 -3.95
N LEU A 337 4.53 4.73 -3.25
CA LEU A 337 3.55 4.06 -2.38
C LEU A 337 3.12 4.94 -1.19
N THR A 338 4.02 5.75 -0.65
CA THR A 338 3.72 6.72 0.41
C THR A 338 2.75 7.78 -0.10
N GLU A 339 2.99 8.33 -1.29
CA GLU A 339 2.07 9.24 -1.98
C GLU A 339 0.66 8.62 -2.08
N LEU A 340 0.56 7.38 -2.58
CA LEU A 340 -0.72 6.66 -2.70
C LEU A 340 -1.39 6.44 -1.34
N ALA A 341 -0.63 6.06 -0.32
CA ALA A 341 -1.15 5.85 1.03
C ALA A 341 -1.70 7.15 1.63
N ILE A 342 -0.99 8.28 1.47
CA ILE A 342 -1.42 9.59 1.96
C ILE A 342 -2.73 10.03 1.31
N PHE A 343 -2.90 9.81 0.00
CA PHE A 343 -4.14 10.16 -0.70
C PHE A 343 -5.36 9.36 -0.23
N GLN A 344 -5.16 8.21 0.42
CA GLN A 344 -6.23 7.37 0.95
C GLN A 344 -6.54 7.62 2.44
N ILE A 345 -5.70 8.39 3.15
CA ILE A 345 -5.96 8.73 4.55
C ILE A 345 -7.13 9.72 4.61
N ASP A 346 -8.21 9.30 5.29
CA ASP A 346 -9.47 10.02 5.32
C ASP A 346 -9.59 11.10 6.40
#